data_AF-A0A1A9B5C7-F1
#
_entry.id   AF-A0A1A9B5C7-F1
#
_cell.length_a   1.000
_cell.length_b   1.000
_cell.length_c   1.000
_cell.angle_alpha   90.00
_cell.angle_beta   90.00
_cell.angle_gamma   90.00
#
_symmetry.space_group_name_H-M   'P 1'
#
loop_
_entity.id
_entity.type
_entity.pdbx_description
1 polymer ?
#
loop_
_entity_poly.entity_id
_entity_poly.type
_entity_poly.pdbx_seq_one_letter_code
_entity_poly.pdbx_strand_id
1 'polypeptide(L)'
;MAGMGPPPKPAGQRRRRNATVATTRLPAEGRGGRRAPNWPLVPDVVMAARRDLLAAAVADLEEDLAELEGTRKEASVRRRLETTQEKLAIIKAQMKAQRALEADLWRDLWRLPQAVAWERLRWTRDVAQYVRHKVLAELGDLAAAKEARQWSDRLGLSPMAMLRLRWEVTVDETAAKRAERDRDRSEAETPPATAQPAADPLAALRAV
;
A
#
# COMPACT_ATOMS: atom_id res chain seq x y z
N MET A 1 69.27 -14.30 -4.95
CA MET A 1 68.51 -13.22 -5.62
C MET A 1 67.05 -13.66 -5.71
N ALA A 2 66.14 -12.87 -5.15
CA ALA A 2 64.72 -13.21 -5.04
C ALA A 2 64.04 -13.27 -6.42
N GLY A 3 63.34 -14.37 -6.69
CA GLY A 3 62.63 -14.59 -7.94
C GLY A 3 61.42 -13.67 -8.06
N MET A 4 61.46 -12.74 -9.01
CA MET A 4 60.26 -12.07 -9.47
C MET A 4 59.45 -13.07 -10.30
N GLY A 5 58.30 -13.46 -9.76
CA GLY A 5 57.34 -14.27 -10.47
C GLY A 5 56.88 -13.62 -11.77
N PRO A 6 56.24 -14.39 -12.67
CA PRO A 6 55.87 -13.93 -14.00
C PRO A 6 55.07 -12.62 -13.96
N PRO A 7 55.32 -11.69 -14.91
CA PRO A 7 54.63 -10.41 -14.95
C PRO A 7 53.11 -10.60 -15.04
N PRO A 8 52.32 -9.76 -14.34
CA PRO A 8 50.88 -9.92 -14.28
C PRO A 8 50.25 -9.77 -15.67
N LYS A 9 49.29 -10.65 -15.99
CA LYS A 9 48.62 -10.67 -17.30
C LYS A 9 48.07 -9.29 -17.70
N PRO A 10 48.18 -8.90 -18.98
CA PRO A 10 47.64 -7.64 -19.50
C PRO A 10 46.13 -7.58 -19.30
N ALA A 11 45.58 -6.37 -19.11
CA ALA A 11 44.21 -6.14 -18.66
C ALA A 11 43.14 -6.86 -19.51
N GLY A 12 43.34 -6.96 -20.83
CA GLY A 12 42.43 -7.66 -21.76
C GLY A 12 42.47 -9.19 -21.71
N GLN A 13 43.52 -9.80 -21.15
CA GLN A 13 43.67 -11.25 -20.99
C GLN A 13 43.37 -11.73 -19.56
N ARG A 14 43.06 -10.80 -18.66
CA ARG A 14 42.54 -11.13 -17.33
C ARG A 14 41.11 -11.64 -17.51
N ARG A 15 40.92 -12.95 -17.43
CA ARG A 15 39.60 -13.56 -17.27
C ARG A 15 38.91 -12.84 -16.09
N ARG A 16 37.83 -12.09 -16.35
CA ARG A 16 37.03 -11.50 -15.26
C ARG A 16 36.49 -12.65 -14.43
N ARG A 17 37.11 -12.89 -13.26
CA ARG A 17 36.73 -13.98 -12.35
C ARG A 17 35.36 -13.76 -11.71
N ASN A 18 34.91 -12.50 -11.64
CA ASN A 18 33.65 -12.13 -11.02
C ASN A 18 32.76 -11.48 -12.09
N ALA A 19 31.73 -12.20 -12.54
CA ALA A 19 30.65 -11.61 -13.32
C ALA A 19 29.83 -10.69 -12.39
N THR A 20 29.85 -9.40 -12.66
CA THR A 20 28.98 -8.45 -11.95
C THR A 20 27.56 -8.67 -12.43
N VAL A 21 26.73 -9.34 -11.62
CA VAL A 21 25.30 -9.48 -11.91
C VAL A 21 24.63 -8.11 -11.70
N ALA A 22 23.84 -7.69 -12.68
CA ALA A 22 23.26 -6.36 -12.75
C ALA A 22 22.34 -6.05 -11.55
N THR A 23 22.46 -4.82 -11.04
CA THR A 23 21.58 -4.25 -10.01
C THR A 23 20.34 -3.67 -10.68
N THR A 24 19.15 -3.92 -10.09
CA THR A 24 17.91 -3.28 -10.52
C THR A 24 17.80 -1.90 -9.87
N ARG A 25 17.74 -0.86 -10.69
CA ARG A 25 17.50 0.52 -10.24
C ARG A 25 16.01 0.77 -10.10
N LEU A 26 15.60 1.29 -8.93
CA LEU A 26 14.24 1.69 -8.61
C LEU A 26 14.17 3.21 -8.52
N PRO A 27 13.16 3.87 -9.12
CA PRO A 27 13.01 5.31 -9.04
C PRO A 27 12.63 5.74 -7.62
N ALA A 28 13.24 6.81 -7.11
CA ALA A 28 12.94 7.34 -5.78
C ALA A 28 11.47 7.76 -5.60
N GLU A 29 10.83 8.23 -6.68
CA GLU A 29 9.41 8.61 -6.69
C GLU A 29 8.45 7.40 -6.73
N GLY A 30 9.00 6.19 -6.81
CA GLY A 30 8.23 4.96 -6.96
C GLY A 30 7.36 4.96 -8.20
N ARG A 31 6.05 4.75 -8.02
CA ARG A 31 5.10 4.61 -9.14
C ARG A 31 4.62 5.95 -9.72
N GLY A 32 5.33 7.06 -9.47
CA GLY A 32 5.00 8.38 -10.04
C GLY A 32 3.58 8.84 -9.69
N GLY A 33 3.21 8.74 -8.42
CA GLY A 33 1.89 9.18 -7.92
C GLY A 33 0.70 8.29 -8.27
N ARG A 34 0.88 7.17 -8.98
CA ARG A 34 -0.21 6.22 -9.29
C ARG A 34 -0.83 5.68 -7.99
N ARG A 35 -2.16 5.66 -7.96
CA ARG A 35 -2.93 5.05 -6.86
C ARG A 35 -2.54 3.59 -6.66
N ALA A 36 -2.57 3.14 -5.41
CA ALA A 36 -2.44 1.73 -5.06
C ALA A 36 -3.50 0.89 -5.83
N PRO A 37 -3.14 -0.33 -6.28
CA PRO A 37 -4.09 -1.22 -6.91
C PRO A 37 -5.21 -1.60 -5.93
N ASN A 38 -6.30 -2.14 -6.47
CA ASN A 38 -7.40 -2.60 -5.63
C ASN A 38 -6.94 -3.75 -4.72
N TRP A 39 -7.43 -3.73 -3.48
CA TRP A 39 -7.10 -4.75 -2.49
C TRP A 39 -7.53 -6.13 -2.99
N PRO A 40 -6.61 -7.11 -3.12
CA PRO A 40 -6.88 -8.35 -3.83
C PRO A 40 -7.35 -9.51 -2.92
N LEU A 41 -7.25 -9.36 -1.59
CA LEU A 41 -7.58 -10.43 -0.65
C LEU A 41 -9.04 -10.34 -0.21
N VAL A 42 -9.65 -11.50 -0.03
CA VAL A 42 -11.00 -11.60 0.54
C VAL A 42 -10.98 -11.25 2.04
N PRO A 43 -12.14 -10.85 2.61
CA PRO A 43 -12.28 -10.70 4.06
C PRO A 43 -11.97 -12.02 4.79
N ASP A 44 -11.68 -11.93 6.09
CA ASP A 44 -11.56 -13.12 6.93
C ASP A 44 -12.94 -13.76 7.07
N VAL A 45 -13.12 -14.90 6.40
CA VAL A 45 -14.39 -15.63 6.35
C VAL A 45 -14.77 -16.15 7.73
N VAL A 46 -13.80 -16.56 8.55
CA VAL A 46 -14.06 -17.09 9.90
C VAL A 46 -14.52 -15.98 10.83
N MET A 47 -13.84 -14.83 10.82
CA MET A 47 -14.25 -13.67 11.63
C MET A 47 -15.61 -13.12 11.18
N ALA A 48 -15.86 -13.08 9.87
CA ALA A 48 -17.17 -12.67 9.33
C ALA A 48 -18.28 -13.62 9.80
N ALA A 49 -18.10 -14.94 9.68
CA ALA A 49 -19.06 -15.93 10.14
C ALA A 49 -19.30 -15.84 11.65
N ARG A 50 -18.25 -15.65 12.46
CA ARG A 50 -18.38 -15.48 13.92
C ARG A 50 -19.19 -14.25 14.29
N ARG A 51 -18.93 -13.11 13.63
CA ARG A 51 -19.74 -11.90 13.78
C ARG A 51 -21.21 -12.17 13.45
N ASP A 52 -21.48 -12.90 12.36
CA ASP A 52 -22.85 -13.16 11.91
C ASP A 52 -23.60 -14.08 12.88
N LEU A 53 -22.94 -15.14 13.38
CA LEU A 53 -23.49 -16.01 14.41
C LEU A 53 -23.80 -15.27 15.72
N LEU A 54 -22.90 -14.38 16.16
CA LEU A 54 -23.15 -13.54 17.34
C LEU A 54 -24.28 -12.54 17.10
N ALA A 55 -24.40 -11.98 15.90
CA ALA A 55 -25.49 -11.08 15.55
C ALA A 55 -26.85 -11.80 15.55
N ALA A 56 -26.92 -13.01 15.01
CA ALA A 56 -28.12 -13.85 15.08
C ALA A 56 -28.47 -14.18 16.54
N ALA A 57 -27.50 -14.62 17.34
CA ALA A 57 -27.72 -14.92 18.76
C ALA A 57 -28.16 -13.71 19.59
N VAL A 58 -27.70 -12.49 19.25
CA VAL A 58 -28.21 -11.25 19.86
C VAL A 58 -29.67 -11.05 19.52
N ALA A 59 -30.07 -11.22 18.26
CA ALA A 59 -31.46 -11.06 17.84
C ALA A 59 -32.39 -12.07 18.54
N ASP A 60 -32.00 -13.35 18.60
CA ASP A 60 -32.77 -14.39 19.29
C ASP A 60 -32.93 -14.07 20.79
N LEU A 61 -31.86 -13.58 21.44
CA LEU A 61 -31.90 -13.22 22.87
C LEU A 61 -32.70 -11.94 23.13
N GLU A 62 -32.80 -11.02 22.17
CA GLU A 62 -33.67 -9.84 22.25
C GLU A 62 -35.14 -10.24 22.19
N GLU A 63 -35.49 -11.20 21.32
CA GLU A 63 -36.83 -11.77 21.25
C GLU A 63 -37.19 -12.53 22.55
N ASP A 64 -36.32 -13.44 23.00
CA ASP A 64 -36.48 -14.15 24.28
C ASP A 64 -36.68 -13.18 25.46
N LEU A 65 -35.95 -12.05 25.48
CA LEU A 65 -36.05 -11.06 26.54
C LEU A 65 -37.39 -10.35 26.53
N ALA A 66 -37.91 -10.03 25.35
CA ALA A 66 -39.22 -9.42 25.18
C ALA A 66 -40.36 -10.38 25.61
N GLU A 67 -40.25 -11.66 25.26
CA GLU A 67 -41.24 -12.68 25.67
C GLU A 67 -41.25 -12.94 27.18
N LEU A 68 -40.08 -12.86 27.82
CA LEU A 68 -39.89 -13.21 29.23
C LEU A 68 -39.97 -12.02 30.18
N GLU A 69 -40.40 -10.84 29.71
CA GLU A 69 -40.56 -9.64 30.53
C GLU A 69 -41.50 -9.89 31.72
N GLY A 70 -41.09 -9.45 32.91
CA GLY A 70 -41.81 -9.66 34.17
C GLY A 70 -41.67 -11.07 34.76
N THR A 71 -41.02 -12.00 34.06
CA THR A 71 -40.80 -13.36 34.56
C THR A 71 -39.51 -13.48 35.38
N ARG A 72 -39.42 -14.51 36.22
CA ARG A 72 -38.18 -14.82 36.97
C ARG A 72 -36.95 -15.10 36.08
N LYS A 73 -37.14 -15.39 34.78
CA LYS A 73 -36.06 -15.73 33.84
C LYS A 73 -35.49 -14.51 33.13
N GLU A 74 -36.19 -13.37 33.12
CA GLU A 74 -35.81 -12.13 32.44
C GLU A 74 -34.36 -11.73 32.73
N ALA A 75 -33.99 -11.63 34.01
CA ALA A 75 -32.65 -11.24 34.43
C ALA A 75 -31.54 -12.20 33.95
N SER A 76 -31.87 -13.48 33.74
CA SER A 76 -30.91 -14.47 33.21
C SER A 76 -30.72 -14.32 31.70
N VAL A 77 -31.80 -14.03 30.95
CA VAL A 77 -31.73 -13.75 29.51
C VAL A 77 -30.98 -12.45 29.26
N ARG A 78 -31.33 -11.36 29.99
CA ARG A 78 -30.67 -10.06 29.88
C ARG A 78 -29.15 -10.15 30.02
N ARG A 79 -28.66 -10.85 31.06
CA ARG A 79 -27.21 -11.04 31.26
C ARG A 79 -26.53 -11.79 30.12
N ARG A 80 -27.20 -12.79 29.54
CA ARG A 80 -26.71 -13.53 28.36
C ARG A 80 -26.70 -12.64 27.12
N LEU A 81 -27.73 -11.81 26.93
CA LEU A 81 -27.80 -10.83 25.86
C LEU A 81 -26.64 -9.82 25.96
N GLU A 82 -26.47 -9.19 27.12
CA GLU A 82 -25.38 -8.23 27.38
C GLU A 82 -24.01 -8.84 27.08
N THR A 83 -23.74 -10.06 27.58
CA THR A 83 -22.49 -10.78 27.31
C THR A 83 -22.28 -11.06 25.80
N THR A 84 -23.36 -11.37 25.08
CA THR A 84 -23.30 -11.69 23.64
C THR A 84 -23.12 -10.42 22.80
N GLN A 85 -23.79 -9.32 23.20
CA GLN A 85 -23.60 -7.99 22.63
C GLN A 85 -22.16 -7.49 22.83
N GLU A 86 -21.57 -7.70 24.01
CA GLU A 86 -20.17 -7.36 24.29
C GLU A 86 -19.23 -8.12 23.33
N LYS A 87 -19.40 -9.43 23.19
CA LYS A 87 -18.62 -10.25 22.25
C LYS A 87 -18.76 -9.77 20.80
N LEU A 88 -20.00 -9.45 20.38
CA LEU A 88 -20.27 -8.94 19.04
C LEU A 88 -19.59 -7.58 18.81
N ALA A 89 -19.64 -6.70 19.80
CA ALA A 89 -19.01 -5.38 19.75
C ALA A 89 -17.48 -5.51 19.63
N ILE A 90 -16.85 -6.40 20.39
CA ILE A 90 -15.41 -6.67 20.33
C ILE A 90 -15.02 -7.15 18.92
N ILE A 91 -15.70 -8.16 18.37
CA ILE A 91 -15.38 -8.68 17.03
C ILE A 91 -15.59 -7.59 15.96
N LYS A 92 -16.67 -6.83 16.03
CA LYS A 92 -16.92 -5.71 15.10
C LYS A 92 -15.81 -4.65 15.20
N ALA A 93 -15.38 -4.30 16.40
CA ALA A 93 -14.30 -3.34 16.63
C ALA A 93 -12.96 -3.84 16.06
N GLN A 94 -12.60 -5.10 16.33
CA GLN A 94 -11.38 -5.72 15.80
C GLN A 94 -11.39 -5.75 14.26
N MET A 95 -12.49 -6.18 13.63
CA MET A 95 -12.61 -6.19 12.17
C MET A 95 -12.51 -4.78 11.56
N LYS A 96 -13.10 -3.78 12.22
CA LYS A 96 -13.02 -2.38 11.77
C LYS A 96 -11.59 -1.85 11.86
N ALA A 97 -10.92 -2.07 12.99
CA ALA A 97 -9.54 -1.65 13.22
C ALA A 97 -8.58 -2.30 12.21
N GLN A 98 -8.68 -3.63 12.03
CA GLN A 98 -7.89 -4.36 11.04
C GLN A 98 -8.06 -3.79 9.63
N ARG A 99 -9.30 -3.59 9.15
CA ARG A 99 -9.54 -3.07 7.79
C ARG A 99 -8.98 -1.66 7.58
N ALA A 100 -9.08 -0.79 8.58
CA ALA A 100 -8.54 0.56 8.49
C ALA A 100 -7.01 0.55 8.38
N LEU A 101 -6.34 -0.19 9.28
CA LEU A 101 -4.89 -0.34 9.27
C LEU A 101 -4.38 -1.02 8.00
N GLU A 102 -5.08 -2.05 7.50
CA GLU A 102 -4.75 -2.70 6.22
C GLU A 102 -4.83 -1.71 5.05
N ALA A 103 -5.87 -0.89 4.99
CA ALA A 103 -6.03 0.10 3.93
C ALA A 103 -4.95 1.20 3.98
N ASP A 104 -4.57 1.64 5.18
CA ASP A 104 -3.53 2.65 5.38
C ASP A 104 -2.16 2.11 4.97
N LEU A 105 -1.76 0.97 5.55
CA LEU A 105 -0.48 0.33 5.25
C LEU A 105 -0.38 -0.06 3.77
N TRP A 106 -1.47 -0.54 3.16
CA TRP A 106 -1.52 -0.80 1.72
C TRP A 106 -1.19 0.45 0.90
N ARG A 107 -1.81 1.58 1.20
CA ARG A 107 -1.54 2.84 0.50
C ARG A 107 -0.09 3.28 0.67
N ASP A 108 0.46 3.17 1.87
CA ASP A 108 1.82 3.60 2.16
C ASP A 108 2.86 2.72 1.47
N LEU A 109 2.69 1.40 1.47
CA LEU A 109 3.61 0.50 0.77
C LEU A 109 3.66 0.78 -0.73
N TRP A 110 2.50 1.04 -1.37
CA TRP A 110 2.45 1.32 -2.81
C TRP A 110 3.03 2.69 -3.20
N ARG A 111 3.38 3.55 -2.24
CA ARG A 111 4.15 4.78 -2.46
C ARG A 111 5.67 4.56 -2.48
N LEU A 112 6.14 3.43 -1.97
CA LEU A 112 7.57 3.15 -1.89
C LEU A 112 8.19 2.89 -3.28
N PRO A 113 9.51 3.16 -3.47
CA PRO A 113 10.25 2.79 -4.69
C PRO A 113 10.07 1.33 -5.12
N GLN A 114 10.03 0.42 -4.14
CA GLN A 114 9.87 -1.02 -4.29
C GLN A 114 8.57 -1.40 -5.02
N ALA A 115 7.54 -0.55 -4.94
CA ALA A 115 6.26 -0.79 -5.60
C ALA A 115 6.36 -0.93 -7.12
N VAL A 116 7.36 -0.29 -7.75
CA VAL A 116 7.64 -0.45 -9.19
C VAL A 116 8.09 -1.87 -9.51
N ALA A 117 8.94 -2.44 -8.65
CA ALA A 117 9.39 -3.82 -8.80
C ALA A 117 8.23 -4.80 -8.55
N TRP A 118 7.43 -4.58 -7.50
CA TRP A 118 6.28 -5.43 -7.20
C TRP A 118 5.25 -5.42 -8.33
N GLU A 119 4.97 -4.26 -8.94
CA GLU A 119 4.09 -4.16 -10.09
C GLU A 119 4.63 -4.94 -11.29
N ARG A 120 5.92 -4.74 -11.63
CA ARG A 120 6.58 -5.47 -12.73
C ARG A 120 6.54 -6.98 -12.53
N LEU A 121 6.73 -7.44 -11.29
CA LEU A 121 6.75 -8.85 -10.92
C LEU A 121 5.36 -9.43 -10.59
N ARG A 122 4.31 -8.60 -10.62
CA ARG A 122 2.92 -8.96 -10.28
C ARG A 122 2.73 -9.49 -8.85
N TRP A 123 3.53 -9.01 -7.91
CA TRP A 123 3.52 -9.39 -6.48
C TRP A 123 2.39 -8.71 -5.68
N THR A 124 1.30 -8.30 -6.33
CA THR A 124 0.21 -7.57 -5.68
C THR A 124 -0.42 -8.37 -4.53
N ARG A 125 -0.58 -9.69 -4.69
CA ARG A 125 -1.11 -10.56 -3.64
C ARG A 125 -0.09 -10.81 -2.52
N ASP A 126 1.19 -10.96 -2.84
CA ASP A 126 2.29 -11.10 -1.87
C ASP A 126 2.38 -9.88 -0.93
N VAL A 127 2.30 -8.67 -1.50
CA VAL A 127 2.28 -7.42 -0.71
C VAL A 127 1.03 -7.35 0.17
N ALA A 128 -0.12 -7.79 -0.34
CA ALA A 128 -1.35 -7.80 0.46
C ALA A 128 -1.29 -8.82 1.60
N GLN A 129 -0.65 -9.97 1.38
CA GLN A 129 -0.42 -10.98 2.40
C GLN A 129 0.49 -10.44 3.51
N TYR A 130 1.55 -9.72 3.14
CA TYR A 130 2.41 -9.02 4.11
C TYR A 130 1.61 -8.02 4.96
N VAL A 131 0.80 -7.16 4.32
CA VAL A 131 -0.01 -6.16 5.02
C VAL A 131 -0.91 -6.81 6.06
N ARG A 132 -1.59 -7.91 5.68
CA ARG A 132 -2.45 -8.65 6.62
C ARG A 132 -1.68 -9.19 7.82
N HIS A 133 -0.53 -9.83 7.59
CA HIS A 133 0.31 -10.32 8.69
C HIS A 133 0.85 -9.19 9.57
N LYS A 134 1.27 -8.09 8.96
CA LYS A 134 1.80 -6.93 9.68
C LYS A 134 0.75 -6.29 10.57
N VAL A 135 -0.47 -6.09 10.06
CA VAL A 135 -1.58 -5.52 10.84
C VAL A 135 -2.02 -6.47 11.94
N LEU A 136 -2.13 -7.77 11.68
CA LEU A 136 -2.45 -8.75 12.72
C LEU A 136 -1.38 -8.77 13.83
N ALA A 137 -0.10 -8.61 13.47
CA ALA A 137 0.98 -8.49 14.43
C ALA A 137 0.86 -7.25 15.32
N GLU A 138 0.50 -6.09 14.73
CA GLU A 138 0.24 -4.85 15.48
C GLU A 138 -0.97 -4.96 16.41
N LEU A 139 -1.95 -5.79 16.06
CA LEU A 139 -3.10 -6.13 16.91
C LEU A 139 -2.79 -7.22 17.96
N GLY A 140 -1.54 -7.68 18.06
CA GLY A 140 -1.07 -8.59 19.11
C GLY A 140 -0.88 -10.05 18.70
N ASP A 141 -1.06 -10.41 17.43
CA ASP A 141 -0.83 -11.79 16.96
C ASP A 141 0.68 -12.05 16.74
N LEU A 142 1.29 -12.75 17.69
CA LEU A 142 2.71 -13.11 17.64
C LEU A 142 3.07 -14.10 16.52
N ALA A 143 2.13 -14.94 16.07
CA ALA A 143 2.37 -15.83 14.93
C ALA A 143 2.41 -15.02 13.63
N ALA A 144 1.46 -14.08 13.47
CA ALA A 144 1.47 -13.16 12.35
C ALA A 144 2.72 -12.28 12.33
N ALA A 145 3.27 -11.90 13.49
CA ALA A 145 4.52 -11.15 13.58
C ALA A 145 5.72 -11.88 12.96
N LYS A 146 5.79 -13.21 13.13
CA LYS A 146 6.85 -14.04 12.53
C LYS A 146 6.74 -14.06 11.01
N GLU A 147 5.53 -14.24 10.49
CA GLU A 147 5.25 -14.20 9.05
C GLU A 147 5.55 -12.83 8.47
N ALA A 148 5.10 -11.75 9.11
CA ALA A 148 5.34 -10.38 8.65
C ALA A 148 6.83 -10.10 8.48
N ARG A 149 7.69 -10.58 9.39
CA ARG A 149 9.14 -10.46 9.27
C ARG A 149 9.69 -11.20 8.04
N GLN A 150 9.26 -12.43 7.78
CA GLN A 150 9.70 -13.20 6.61
C GLN A 150 9.28 -12.55 5.30
N TRP A 151 8.02 -12.09 5.23
CA TRP A 151 7.50 -11.37 4.07
C TRP A 151 8.18 -10.03 3.86
N SER A 152 8.53 -9.30 4.92
CA SER A 152 9.32 -8.07 4.86
C SER A 152 10.64 -8.26 4.11
N ASP A 153 11.34 -9.37 4.41
CA ASP A 153 12.58 -9.72 3.73
C ASP A 153 12.36 -10.19 2.28
N ARG A 154 11.24 -10.87 1.98
CA ARG A 154 10.89 -11.26 0.61
C ARG A 154 10.57 -10.06 -0.28
N LEU A 155 9.94 -9.03 0.28
CA LEU A 155 9.48 -7.85 -0.45
C LEU A 155 10.53 -6.75 -0.61
N GLY A 156 11.72 -6.89 -0.03
CA GLY A 156 12.76 -5.86 -0.13
C GLY A 156 12.51 -4.65 0.78
N LEU A 157 11.82 -4.84 1.91
CA LEU A 157 11.52 -3.77 2.86
C LEU A 157 12.64 -3.55 3.88
N SER A 158 13.55 -4.51 4.05
CA SER A 158 14.76 -4.36 4.88
C SER A 158 15.99 -4.02 4.02
N PRO A 159 17.00 -3.28 4.55
CA PRO A 159 18.24 -3.01 3.83
C PRO A 159 18.95 -4.29 3.36
N MET A 160 18.93 -5.33 4.19
CA MET A 160 19.50 -6.64 3.85
C MET A 160 18.74 -7.30 2.69
N ALA A 161 17.41 -7.19 2.68
CA ALA A 161 16.59 -7.70 1.59
C ALA A 161 16.81 -6.93 0.28
N MET A 162 16.92 -5.60 0.34
CA MET A 162 17.27 -4.79 -0.84
C MET A 162 18.62 -5.21 -1.42
N LEU A 163 19.63 -5.45 -0.57
CA LEU A 163 20.93 -5.96 -1.01
C LEU A 163 20.82 -7.33 -1.68
N ARG A 164 20.05 -8.26 -1.09
CA ARG A 164 19.85 -9.62 -1.64
C ARG A 164 19.10 -9.61 -2.97
N LEU A 165 18.08 -8.77 -3.10
CA LEU A 165 17.33 -8.57 -4.34
C LEU A 165 18.11 -7.73 -5.36
N ARG A 166 19.23 -7.14 -4.96
CA ARG A 166 20.04 -6.19 -5.74
C ARG A 166 19.18 -5.04 -6.23
N TRP A 167 18.35 -4.52 -5.34
CA TRP A 167 17.55 -3.33 -5.59
C TRP A 167 18.27 -2.12 -5.02
N GLU A 168 18.41 -1.10 -5.84
CA GLU A 168 19.04 0.17 -5.48
C GLU A 168 18.07 1.28 -5.82
N VAL A 169 17.73 2.10 -4.82
CA VAL A 169 16.90 3.29 -5.05
C VAL A 169 17.80 4.38 -5.58
N THR A 170 17.52 4.84 -6.80
CA THR A 170 18.28 5.92 -7.43
C THR A 170 17.58 7.26 -7.23
N VAL A 171 18.33 8.27 -6.80
CA VAL A 171 17.86 9.67 -6.76
C VAL A 171 17.62 10.13 -8.19
N ASP A 172 16.41 10.62 -8.46
CA ASP A 172 15.92 10.77 -9.82
C ASP A 172 16.26 12.15 -10.40
N GLU A 173 17.40 12.28 -11.08
CA GLU A 173 17.70 13.46 -11.93
C GLU A 173 16.79 13.52 -13.18
N THR A 174 16.06 12.44 -13.51
CA THR A 174 15.29 12.32 -14.77
C THR A 174 13.81 12.65 -14.62
N ALA A 175 13.28 12.68 -13.40
CA ALA A 175 11.93 13.16 -13.11
C ALA A 175 11.84 14.69 -13.25
N ALA A 176 12.86 15.43 -12.76
CA ALA A 176 12.99 16.87 -12.99
C ALA A 176 12.97 17.20 -14.49
N LYS A 177 13.74 16.46 -15.30
CA LYS A 177 13.79 16.63 -16.76
C LYS A 177 12.49 16.26 -17.47
N ARG A 178 11.69 15.33 -16.94
CA ARG A 178 10.36 15.00 -17.49
C ARG A 178 9.34 16.06 -17.14
N ALA A 179 9.38 16.58 -15.91
CA ALA A 179 8.53 17.69 -15.48
C ALA A 179 8.84 18.97 -16.27
N GLU A 180 10.11 19.26 -16.54
CA GLU A 180 10.52 20.34 -17.47
C GLU A 180 9.94 20.12 -18.87
N ARG A 181 10.12 18.92 -19.43
CA ARG A 181 9.61 18.63 -20.78
C ARG A 181 8.08 18.69 -20.88
N ASP A 182 7.37 18.27 -19.85
CA ASP A 182 5.91 18.32 -19.80
C ASP A 182 5.41 19.76 -19.57
N ARG A 183 6.15 20.59 -18.81
CA ARG A 183 5.93 22.06 -18.73
C ARG A 183 6.14 22.72 -20.08
N ASP A 184 7.29 22.51 -20.72
CA ASP A 184 7.63 23.04 -22.04
C ASP A 184 6.58 22.68 -23.08
N ARG A 185 6.06 21.44 -23.03
CA ARG A 185 4.98 21.00 -23.90
C ARG A 185 3.67 21.73 -23.63
N SER A 186 3.29 21.91 -22.36
CA SER A 186 2.07 22.64 -21.99
C SER A 186 2.13 24.13 -22.33
N GLU A 187 3.32 24.73 -22.27
CA GLU A 187 3.57 26.12 -22.64
C GLU A 187 3.56 26.31 -24.17
N ALA A 188 4.10 25.35 -24.93
CA ALA A 188 4.01 25.34 -26.39
C ALA A 188 2.60 25.07 -26.94
N GLU A 189 1.74 24.41 -26.16
CA GLU A 189 0.37 24.06 -26.55
C GLU A 189 -0.66 25.13 -26.14
N THR A 190 -0.22 26.20 -25.46
CA THR A 190 -1.06 27.39 -25.19
C THR A 190 -1.12 28.26 -26.45
N PRO A 191 -2.29 28.43 -27.10
CA PRO A 191 -2.40 29.31 -28.25
C PRO A 191 -2.14 30.76 -27.84
N PRO A 192 -1.50 31.60 -28.66
CA PRO A 192 -1.34 33.02 -28.35
C PRO A 192 -2.74 33.63 -28.18
N ALA A 193 -2.95 34.27 -27.02
CA ALA A 193 -4.18 34.99 -26.70
C ALA A 193 -4.57 35.88 -27.87
N THR A 194 -5.75 35.63 -28.43
CA THR A 194 -6.31 36.38 -29.55
C THR A 194 -6.34 37.86 -29.18
N ALA A 195 -5.69 38.70 -29.98
CA ALA A 195 -5.74 40.14 -29.85
C ALA A 195 -7.19 40.60 -29.76
N GLN A 196 -7.53 41.29 -28.68
CA GLN A 196 -8.83 41.94 -28.51
C GLN A 196 -9.04 42.93 -29.68
N PRO A 197 -10.20 42.94 -30.35
CA PRO A 197 -10.45 43.94 -31.37
C PRO A 197 -10.56 45.32 -30.70
N ALA A 198 -9.81 46.28 -31.23
CA ALA A 198 -9.81 47.66 -30.78
C ALA A 198 -11.25 48.23 -30.78
N ALA A 199 -11.64 48.85 -29.67
CA ALA A 199 -12.91 49.54 -29.53
C ALA A 199 -13.01 50.67 -30.58
N ASP A 200 -14.12 50.66 -31.32
CA ASP A 200 -14.44 51.63 -32.37
C ASP A 200 -14.72 53.02 -31.76
N PRO A 201 -13.91 54.07 -32.03
CA PRO A 201 -14.03 55.36 -31.37
C PRO A 201 -15.23 56.20 -31.87
N LEU A 202 -16.00 55.75 -32.86
CA LEU A 202 -17.10 56.52 -33.46
C LEU A 202 -18.50 56.20 -32.91
N ALA A 203 -18.62 55.30 -31.93
CA ALA A 203 -19.91 54.97 -31.31
C ALA A 203 -20.55 56.14 -30.52
N ALA A 204 -19.78 57.19 -30.18
CA ALA A 204 -20.25 58.33 -29.40
C ALA A 204 -21.01 59.43 -30.19
N LEU A 205 -21.15 59.31 -31.51
CA LEU A 205 -21.74 60.36 -32.37
C LEU A 205 -23.12 60.02 -32.97
N ARG A 206 -23.76 58.91 -32.56
CA ARG A 206 -25.08 58.49 -33.08
C ARG A 206 -26.24 58.59 -32.08
N ALA A 207 -26.14 59.48 -31.11
CA ALA A 207 -27.24 59.82 -30.22
C ALA A 207 -27.51 61.33 -30.21
N VAL A 208 -28.18 61.83 -31.27
CA VAL A 208 -29.04 63.03 -31.27
C VAL A 208 -30.19 62.76 -32.23
#